data_AF-A0A958FGU5-F1
#
_entry.id   AF-A0A958FGU5-F1
#
_cell.length_a   1.000
_cell.length_b   1.000
_cell.length_c   1.000
_cell.angle_alpha   90.00
_cell.angle_beta   90.00
_cell.angle_gamma   90.00
#
_symmetry.space_group_name_H-M   'P 1'
#
loop_
_entity.id
_entity.type
_entity.pdbx_description
1 polymer ?
#
loop_
_entity_poly.entity_id
_entity_poly.type
_entity_poly.pdbx_seq_one_letter_code
_entity_poly.pdbx_strand_id
1 'polypeptide(L)' 'GDVTDTTLADAALVTTIAPANVILEAVDVLPLNVVPGQSGVTVNYTLRNTGSATASVNSMSNRFSDAGGG' A
#
# COMPACT_ATOMS: atom_id res chain seq x y z
N GLY A 1 -7.44 18.03 58.67
CA GLY A 1 -7.68 18.76 57.41
C GLY A 1 -7.47 17.75 56.32
N ASP A 2 -8.53 17.47 55.57
CA ASP A 2 -8.53 16.47 54.51
C ASP A 2 -7.55 16.90 53.40
N VAL A 3 -6.57 16.06 53.06
CA VAL A 3 -5.68 16.30 51.93
C VAL A 3 -6.33 15.66 50.71
N THR A 4 -7.02 16.47 49.93
CA THR A 4 -7.51 16.07 48.61
C THR A 4 -6.32 16.03 47.66
N ASP A 5 -5.73 14.85 47.52
CA ASP A 5 -4.85 14.55 46.40
C ASP A 5 -5.72 14.44 45.15
N THR A 6 -5.86 15.57 44.46
CA THR A 6 -6.46 15.61 43.14
C THR A 6 -5.35 15.78 42.11
N THR A 7 -4.46 14.79 41.97
CA THR A 7 -3.77 14.59 40.69
C THR A 7 -4.83 14.15 39.67
N LEU A 8 -5.52 15.10 39.05
CA LEU A 8 -6.24 14.83 37.81
C LEU A 8 -5.15 14.37 36.83
N ALA A 9 -5.12 13.07 36.57
CA ALA A 9 -4.27 12.48 35.58
C ALA A 9 -4.40 13.31 34.31
N ASP A 10 -3.31 13.99 33.94
CA ASP A 10 -3.09 14.40 32.56
C ASP A 10 -3.03 13.09 31.78
N ALA A 11 -4.21 12.62 31.37
CA ALA A 11 -4.36 11.47 30.51
C ALA A 11 -3.77 11.91 29.18
N ALA A 12 -2.45 11.78 29.07
CA ALA A 12 -1.73 11.98 27.83
C ALA A 12 -2.52 11.27 26.75
N LEU A 13 -3.06 12.04 25.80
CA LEU A 13 -3.87 11.54 24.72
C LEU A 13 -2.98 10.63 23.86
N VAL A 14 -2.97 9.33 24.16
CA VAL A 14 -2.24 8.34 23.35
C VAL A 14 -3.04 8.13 22.08
N THR A 15 -2.61 8.76 20.98
CA THR A 15 -3.16 8.51 19.66
C THR A 15 -2.48 7.29 19.05
N THR A 16 -3.22 6.20 18.90
CA THR A 16 -2.78 5.04 18.12
C THR A 16 -2.81 5.41 16.64
N ILE A 17 -1.63 5.66 16.05
CA ILE A 17 -1.50 5.81 14.60
C ILE A 17 -1.52 4.40 14.00
N ALA A 18 -2.63 4.01 13.38
CA ALA A 18 -2.69 2.77 12.63
C ALA A 18 -2.12 2.99 11.21
N PRO A 19 -1.07 2.28 10.78
CA PRO A 19 -0.50 2.46 9.46
C PRO A 19 -1.37 1.83 8.37
N ALA A 20 -1.24 2.33 7.14
CA ALA A 20 -1.66 1.63 5.94
C ALA A 20 -0.58 0.60 5.55
N ASN A 21 -0.98 -0.54 4.97
CA ASN A 21 -0.03 -1.55 4.50
C ASN A 21 -0.55 -2.25 3.25
N VAL A 22 -0.13 -1.80 2.07
CA VAL A 22 -0.57 -2.35 0.78
C VAL A 22 0.36 -3.47 0.36
N ILE A 23 -0.21 -4.64 0.08
CA ILE A 23 0.50 -5.78 -0.50
C ILE A 23 -0.02 -6.06 -1.91
N LEU A 24 0.86 -6.58 -2.75
CA LEU A 24 0.53 -7.08 -4.08
C LEU A 24 0.17 -8.57 -3.99
N GLU A 25 -1.05 -8.93 -4.38
CA GLU A 25 -1.51 -10.32 -4.31
C GLU A 25 -1.40 -11.02 -5.67
N ALA A 26 -1.73 -10.32 -6.74
CA ALA A 26 -1.66 -10.86 -8.10
C ALA A 26 -1.39 -9.77 -9.13
N VAL A 27 -0.76 -10.18 -10.23
CA VAL A 27 -0.56 -9.39 -11.45
C VAL A 27 -1.04 -10.23 -12.62
N ASP A 28 -1.90 -9.64 -13.45
CA ASP A 28 -2.32 -10.23 -14.71
C ASP A 28 -2.02 -9.25 -15.85
N VAL A 29 -1.49 -9.77 -16.95
CA VAL A 29 -1.02 -8.95 -18.09
C VAL A 29 -1.65 -9.47 -19.36
N LEU A 30 -2.28 -8.58 -20.13
CA LEU A 30 -2.86 -8.93 -21.42
C LEU A 30 -2.50 -7.89 -22.49
N PRO A 31 -1.89 -8.30 -23.62
CA PRO A 31 -1.43 -9.65 -23.95
C PRO A 31 -0.14 -10.04 -23.21
N LEU A 32 0.06 -11.36 -23.02
CA LEU A 32 1.25 -11.92 -22.34
C LEU A 32 2.56 -11.69 -23.12
N ASN A 33 2.45 -11.60 -24.45
CA ASN A 33 3.57 -11.28 -25.34
C ASN A 33 3.46 -9.82 -25.74
N VAL A 34 4.50 -9.06 -25.43
CA VAL A 34 4.61 -7.65 -25.79
C VAL A 34 5.85 -7.45 -26.66
N VAL A 35 5.74 -6.62 -27.69
CA VAL A 35 6.87 -6.26 -28.55
C VAL A 35 7.37 -4.85 -28.24
N PRO A 36 8.64 -4.52 -28.53
CA PRO A 36 9.15 -3.16 -28.36
C PRO A 36 8.27 -2.12 -29.08
N GLY A 37 7.91 -1.05 -28.38
CA GLY A 37 7.06 0.01 -28.91
C GLY A 37 5.55 -0.28 -28.86
N GLN A 38 5.14 -1.47 -28.42
CA GLN A 38 3.72 -1.77 -28.22
C GLN A 38 3.10 -0.87 -27.15
N SER A 39 1.96 -0.29 -27.49
CA SER A 39 1.15 0.53 -26.58
C SER A 39 -0.18 -0.16 -26.29
N GLY A 40 -0.86 0.27 -25.22
CA GLY A 40 -2.17 -0.30 -24.85
C GLY A 40 -2.10 -1.70 -24.22
N VAL A 41 -0.96 -2.05 -23.61
CA VAL A 41 -0.85 -3.27 -22.79
C VAL A 41 -1.59 -3.06 -21.48
N THR A 42 -2.58 -3.90 -21.21
CA THR A 42 -3.34 -3.84 -19.96
C THR A 42 -2.61 -4.64 -18.90
N VAL A 43 -2.37 -4.01 -17.74
CA VAL A 43 -1.84 -4.69 -16.55
C VAL A 43 -2.84 -4.50 -15.42
N ASN A 44 -3.39 -5.62 -14.95
CA ASN A 44 -4.31 -5.67 -13.85
C ASN A 44 -3.55 -6.03 -12.56
N TYR A 45 -3.74 -5.20 -11.53
CA TYR A 45 -3.14 -5.39 -10.22
C TYR A 45 -4.22 -5.72 -9.19
N THR A 46 -4.04 -6.82 -8.47
CA THR A 46 -4.83 -7.11 -7.28
C THR A 46 -4.03 -6.70 -6.05
N LEU A 47 -4.47 -5.63 -5.41
CA LEU A 47 -3.83 -5.06 -4.22
C LEU A 47 -4.71 -5.26 -3.00
N ARG A 48 -4.12 -5.62 -1.87
CA ARG A 48 -4.81 -5.71 -0.58
C ARG A 48 -4.18 -4.75 0.42
N ASN A 49 -4.98 -3.89 1.02
CA ASN A 49 -4.56 -3.13 2.19
C ASN A 49 -4.81 -3.98 3.45
N THR A 50 -3.72 -4.37 4.10
CA THR A 50 -3.72 -5.16 5.34
C THR A 50 -3.53 -4.29 6.58
N GLY A 51 -3.31 -2.99 6.40
CA GLY A 51 -3.30 -2.00 7.47
C GLY A 51 -4.70 -1.47 7.77
N SER A 52 -4.81 -0.66 8.81
CA SER A 52 -6.11 -0.12 9.26
C SER A 52 -6.38 1.32 8.78
N ALA A 53 -5.39 1.97 8.15
CA ALA A 53 -5.58 3.27 7.51
C ALA A 53 -5.77 3.15 6.00
N THR A 54 -6.53 4.09 5.41
CA THR A 54 -6.71 4.19 3.96
C THR A 54 -5.37 4.38 3.25
N ALA A 55 -5.16 3.64 2.16
CA ALA A 55 -4.00 3.78 1.30
C ALA A 55 -4.38 4.37 -0.05
N SER A 56 -3.51 5.19 -0.62
CA SER A 56 -3.63 5.71 -1.98
C SER A 56 -2.41 5.29 -2.80
N VAL A 57 -2.65 4.78 -4.01
CA VAL A 57 -1.59 4.42 -4.96
C VAL A 57 -1.46 5.55 -5.97
N ASN A 58 -0.34 6.27 -5.93
CA ASN A 58 -0.12 7.45 -6.79
C ASN A 58 0.55 7.10 -8.12
N SER A 59 1.34 6.01 -8.14
CA SER A 59 2.05 5.58 -9.34
C SER A 59 2.23 4.06 -9.34
N MET A 60 2.24 3.50 -10.55
CA MET A 60 2.60 2.12 -10.83
C MET A 60 3.63 2.14 -11.96
N SER A 61 4.69 1.34 -11.83
CA SER A 61 5.73 1.24 -12.85
C SER A 61 5.83 -0.20 -13.32
N ASN A 62 5.80 -0.37 -14.63
CA ASN A 62 5.84 -1.67 -15.28
C ASN A 62 7.13 -1.72 -16.11
N ARG A 63 7.88 -2.80 -16.00
CA ARG A 63 9.03 -3.06 -16.87
C ARG A 63 8.84 -4.43 -17.49
N PHE A 64 8.71 -4.44 -18.82
CA PHE A 64 8.72 -5.68 -19.59
C PHE A 64 10.16 -5.97 -20.02
N SER A 65 10.60 -7.20 -19.80
CA SER A 65 11.86 -7.73 -20.31
C SER A 65 11.57 -8.95 -21.17
N ASP A 66 12.43 -9.20 -22.14
CA ASP A 66 12.49 -10.45 -22.88
C ASP A 66 12.73 -11.62 -21.90
N ALA A 67 12.02 -12.72 -22.11
CA ALA A 67 12.15 -13.91 -21.29
C ALA A 67 13.48 -14.68 -21.54
N GLY A 68 14.25 -14.28 -22.54
CA GLY A 68 15.55 -14.85 -22.87
C GLY A 68 16.39 -13.85 -23.64
N GLY A 69 17.52 -13.46 -23.06
CA GLY A 69 18.51 -12.66 -23.75
C GLY A 69 19.15 -13.45 -24.88
N GLY A 70 19.24 -12.82 -26.06
CA GLY A 70 20.01 -13.30 -27.21
C GLY A 70 19.23 -14.12 -28.21
#